data_AF-A0A1I3N9J6-F1
#
_entry.id   AF-A0A1I3N9J6-F1
#
_cell.length_a   1.000
_cell.length_b   1.000
_cell.length_c   1.000
_cell.angle_alpha   90.00
_cell.angle_beta   90.00
_cell.angle_gamma   90.00
#
_symmetry.space_group_name_H-M   'P 1'
#
loop_
_entity.id
_entity.type
_entity.pdbx_description
1 polymer ?
#
loop_
_entity_poly.entity_id
_entity_poly.type
_entity_poly.pdbx_seq_one_letter_code
_entity_poly.pdbx_strand_id
1 'polypeptide(L)' 'MKMICILCDQSFSLSKMQEKKVKKHPHKIQICPTCYERITKQVVERQQKKETSVTSEDSLLKQEDLTYLND' A
#
# COMPACT_ATOMS: atom_id res chain seq x y z
N MET A 1 -22.30 -8.39 4.14
CA MET A 1 -22.26 -6.92 4.28
C MET A 1 -21.88 -6.33 2.94
N LYS A 2 -22.72 -5.40 2.43
CA LYS A 2 -22.37 -4.59 1.25
C LYS A 2 -21.73 -3.29 1.72
N MET A 3 -20.67 -2.87 1.06
CA MET A 3 -19.93 -1.64 1.33
C MET A 3 -19.83 -0.80 0.06
N ILE A 4 -19.75 0.52 0.20
CA ILE A 4 -19.55 1.45 -0.91
C ILE A 4 -18.06 1.80 -0.98
N CYS A 5 -17.47 1.71 -2.17
CA CYS A 5 -16.09 2.10 -2.37
C CYS A 5 -15.97 3.63 -2.44
N ILE A 6 -15.14 4.22 -1.58
CA ILE A 6 -14.91 5.68 -1.53
C ILE A 6 -14.29 6.28 -2.81
N LEU A 7 -13.79 5.45 -3.73
CA LEU A 7 -13.08 5.92 -4.93
C LEU A 7 -13.92 5.87 -6.21
N CYS A 8 -14.96 5.05 -6.24
CA CYS A 8 -15.79 4.89 -7.44
C CYS A 8 -17.29 4.81 -7.12
N ASP A 9 -17.67 4.94 -5.85
CA ASP A 9 -19.04 4.87 -5.34
C ASP A 9 -19.83 3.60 -5.69
N GLN A 10 -19.13 2.56 -6.15
CA GLN A 10 -19.74 1.27 -6.44
C GLN A 10 -19.86 0.41 -5.19
N SER A 11 -20.99 -0.30 -5.09
CA SER A 11 -21.20 -1.28 -4.04
C SER A 11 -20.42 -2.57 -4.31
N PHE A 12 -19.78 -3.12 -3.28
CA PHE A 12 -19.10 -4.41 -3.34
C PHE A 12 -19.37 -5.26 -2.09
N SER A 13 -19.19 -6.56 -2.23
CA SER A 13 -19.37 -7.53 -1.16
C SER A 13 -18.04 -7.93 -0.54
N LEU A 14 -18.01 -8.02 0.78
CA LEU A 14 -16.84 -8.48 1.53
C LEU A 14 -16.92 -9.99 1.79
N SER A 15 -15.77 -10.66 1.85
CA SER A 15 -15.69 -12.04 2.36
C SER A 15 -15.95 -12.09 3.87
N LYS A 16 -16.35 -13.26 4.39
CA LYS A 16 -16.60 -13.46 5.83
C LYS A 16 -15.45 -13.00 6.73
N MET A 17 -14.20 -13.17 6.29
CA MET A 17 -13.03 -12.72 7.05
C MET A 17 -12.85 -11.20 7.00
N GLN A 18 -13.04 -10.58 5.83
CA GLN A 18 -12.99 -9.12 5.69
C GLN A 18 -14.10 -8.46 6.50
N GLU A 19 -15.31 -9.04 6.52
CA GLU A 19 -16.40 -8.53 7.34
C GLU A 19 -16.05 -8.50 8.83
N LYS A 20 -15.42 -9.55 9.36
CA LYS A 20 -14.93 -9.57 10.75
C LYS A 20 -13.90 -8.46 11.00
N LYS A 21 -12.99 -8.20 10.05
CA LYS A 21 -11.98 -7.13 10.17
C LYS A 21 -12.61 -5.74 10.14
N VAL A 22 -13.59 -5.50 9.27
CA VAL A 22 -14.30 -4.22 9.18
C VAL A 22 -15.13 -3.98 10.44
N LYS A 23 -15.80 -5.00 10.99
CA LYS A 23 -16.51 -4.89 12.27
C LYS A 23 -15.58 -4.55 13.43
N LYS A 24 -14.36 -5.10 13.46
CA LYS A 24 -13.35 -4.77 14.48
C LYS A 24 -12.68 -3.41 14.28
N HIS A 25 -12.58 -2.96 13.03
CA HIS A 25 -11.89 -1.73 12.65
C HIS A 25 -12.73 -0.91 11.65
N PRO A 26 -13.86 -0.34 12.09
CA PRO A 26 -14.77 0.38 11.20
C PRO A 26 -14.18 1.69 10.67
N HIS A 27 -13.16 2.24 11.33
CA HIS A 27 -12.45 3.46 10.89
C HIS A 27 -11.48 3.20 9.73
N LYS A 28 -11.21 1.95 9.35
CA LYS A 28 -10.30 1.66 8.23
C LYS A 28 -11.04 1.78 6.91
N ILE A 29 -10.54 2.66 6.05
CA ILE A 29 -11.02 2.84 4.68
C ILE A 29 -10.98 1.50 3.95
N GLN A 30 -12.08 1.16 3.28
CA GLN A 30 -12.16 0.00 2.40
C GLN A 30 -12.43 0.46 0.97
N ILE A 31 -11.75 -0.19 0.03
CA ILE A 31 -11.93 0.05 -1.41
C ILE A 31 -12.33 -1.25 -2.10
N CYS A 32 -13.01 -1.15 -3.24
CA CYS A 32 -13.40 -2.33 -4.00
C CYS A 32 -12.15 -3.02 -4.60
N PRO A 33 -12.23 -4.32 -4.92
CA PRO A 33 -11.11 -5.07 -5.50
C PRO A 33 -10.54 -4.41 -6.76
N THR A 34 -11.41 -3.89 -7.63
CA THR A 34 -11.01 -3.22 -8.88
C THR A 34 -10.17 -1.96 -8.62
N CYS A 35 -10.56 -1.13 -7.65
CA CYS A 35 -9.79 0.05 -7.29
C CYS A 35 -8.47 -0.34 -6.61
N TYR A 36 -8.47 -1.38 -5.77
CA TYR A 36 -7.25 -1.90 -5.15
C TYR A 36 -6.24 -2.36 -6.21
N GLU A 37 -6.67 -3.15 -7.20
CA GLU A 37 -5.81 -3.61 -8.29
C GLU A 37 -5.25 -2.45 -9.11
N ARG A 38 -6.12 -1.51 -9.50
CA ARG A 38 -5.71 -0.32 -10.27
C ARG A 38 -4.62 0.49 -9.56
N ILE A 39 -4.81 0.75 -8.25
CA ILE A 39 -3.85 1.53 -7.46
C ILE A 39 -2.56 0.74 -7.25
N THR A 40 -2.68 -0.53 -6.89
CA THR A 40 -1.51 -1.41 -6.70
C THR A 40 -0.63 -1.42 -7.94
N LYS A 41 -1.23 -1.59 -9.13
CA LYS A 41 -0.50 -1.54 -10.40
C LYS A 41 0.23 -0.20 -10.59
N GLN A 42 -0.45 0.92 -10.38
CA GLN A 42 0.18 2.24 -10.50
C GLN A 42 1.32 2.46 -9.50
N VAL A 43 1.18 1.98 -8.26
CA VAL A 43 2.24 2.10 -7.24
C VAL A 43 3.46 1.29 -7.62
N VAL A 44 3.27 0.03 -8.06
CA VAL A 44 4.35 -0.84 -8.52
C VAL A 44 5.08 -0.24 -9.72
N GLU A 45 4.35 0.26 -10.72
CA GLU A 45 4.96 0.93 -11.88
C GLU A 45 5.77 2.17 -11.49
N ARG A 46 5.30 2.94 -10.50
CA ARG A 46 6.04 4.10 -9.99
C ARG A 46 7.31 3.69 -9.23
N GLN A 47 7.28 2.59 -8.48
CA GLN A 47 8.46 2.07 -7.78
C GLN A 47 9.52 1.61 -8.78
N GLN A 48 9.12 0.85 -9.81
CA GLN A 48 10.04 0.41 -10.87
C GLN A 48 10.69 1.59 -11.61
N LYS A 49 9.93 2.66 -11.89
CA LYS A 49 10.47 3.88 -12.51
C LYS A 49 11.44 4.65 -11.60
N LYS A 50 11.25 4.60 -10.28
CA LYS A 50 12.20 5.18 -9.33
C LYS A 50 13.49 4.37 -9.28
N GLU A 51 13.38 3.04 -9.26
CA GLU A 51 14.54 2.14 -9.23
C GLU A 51 15.40 2.26 -10.50
N THR A 52 14.80 2.44 -11.68
CA THR A 52 15.55 2.67 -12.93
C THR A 52 16.21 4.04 -13.03
N SER A 53 15.81 5.02 -12.20
CA SER A 53 16.47 6.34 -12.11
C SER A 53 17.58 6.41 -11.07
N VAL A 54 17.79 5.36 -10.25
CA VAL A 54 18.77 5.34 -9.14
C VAL A 54 19.92 4.35 -9.43
N THR A 55 20.31 4.18 -10.70
CA THR A 55 21.46 3.35 -11.11
C THR A 55 22.68 4.17 -11.55
N SER A 56 22.84 5.41 -11.07
CA SER A 56 24.10 6.14 -11.27
C SER A 56 24.76 6.75 -10.02
N GLU A 57 24.09 6.96 -8.87
CA GLU A 57 24.76 7.72 -7.79
C GLU A 57 24.57 7.27 -6.32
N ASP A 58 23.81 6.21 -5.98
CA ASP A 58 23.45 5.96 -4.56
C ASP A 58 23.90 4.61 -3.96
N SER A 59 25.11 4.17 -4.33
CA SER A 59 25.77 3.01 -3.69
C SER A 59 26.62 3.35 -2.46
N LEU A 60 26.64 4.59 -1.93
CA LEU A 60 27.57 4.98 -0.87
C LEU A 60 26.97 5.34 0.50
N LEU A 61 25.65 5.25 0.72
CA LEU A 61 25.04 5.69 2.00
C LEU A 61 24.34 4.58 2.78
N LYS A 62 24.97 3.39 2.88
CA LYS A 62 24.48 2.31 3.76
C LYS A 62 25.50 1.76 4.76
N GLN A 63 26.69 2.33 4.85
CA GLN A 63 27.73 1.83 5.76
C GLN A 63 27.90 2.60 7.08
N GLU A 64 27.29 3.78 7.26
CA GLU A 64 27.65 4.63 8.41
C GLU A 64 26.61 4.74 9.54
N ASP A 65 25.37 4.23 9.41
CA ASP A 65 24.35 4.38 10.47
C ASP A 65 24.34 3.28 11.55
N LEU A 66 25.31 2.37 11.57
CA LEU A 66 25.34 1.24 12.51
C LEU A 66 26.37 1.37 13.66
N THR A 67 27.06 2.50 13.77
CA THR A 67 28.04 2.75 14.86
C THR A 67 27.50 3.60 16.00
N TYR A 68 26.31 4.19 15.90
CA TYR A 68 25.80 5.14 16.90
C TYR A 68 24.80 4.51 17.89
N LEU A 69 25.17 3.40 18.53
CA LEU A 69 24.42 2.85 19.67
C LEU A 69 25.33 2.23 20.75
N ASN A 70 26.58 2.67 20.85
CA ASN A 70 27.45 2.38 21.99
C ASN A 70 28.07 3.69 22.50
N ASP A 71 27.32 4.43 23.30
CA ASP A 71 27.83 5.37 24.30
C ASP A 71 26.86 5.40 25.49
#